data_AF-A0A0M3IXM0-F1
#
_entry.id   AF-A0A0M3IXM0-F1
#
_cell.length_a   1.000
_cell.length_b   1.000
_cell.length_c   1.000
_cell.angle_alpha   90.00
_cell.angle_beta   90.00
_cell.angle_gamma   90.00
#
_symmetry.space_group_name_H-M   'P 1'
#
loop_
_entity.id
_entity.type
_entity.pdbx_description
1 polymer ?
#
loop_
_entity_poly.entity_id
_entity_poly.type
_entity_poly.pdbx_seq_one_letter_code
_entity_poly.pdbx_strand_id
1 'polypeptide(L)'
;MPIYLAVDSSLSMRSLPEEGSDKTCWQVACELTAKLVERLTAFGISDLIKLVDFSHNSSILLHKTQSPKEVEKALSGVEVSASADVLSLFSLMKMDSADERSTLVVITDTRAFTP
;
A
#
# COMPACT_ATOMS: atom_id res chain seq x y z
N MET A 1 -3.76 17.94 -0.59
CA MET A 1 -2.50 17.28 -0.20
C MET A 1 -2.70 15.78 -0.31
N PRO A 2 -2.31 15.13 -1.40
CA PRO A 2 -2.57 13.70 -1.58
C PRO A 2 -1.72 12.88 -0.60
N ILE A 3 -2.32 11.80 -0.09
CA ILE A 3 -1.70 10.78 0.75
C ILE A 3 -1.65 9.51 -0.09
N TYR A 4 -0.46 9.06 -0.45
CA TYR A 4 -0.23 7.80 -1.14
C TYR A 4 -0.02 6.71 -0.10
N LEU A 5 -0.95 5.77 -0.01
CA LEU A 5 -0.83 4.56 0.77
C LEU A 5 -0.30 3.45 -0.14
N ALA A 6 1.02 3.24 -0.08
CA ALA A 6 1.72 2.24 -0.86
C ALA A 6 1.84 0.93 -0.06
N VAL A 7 1.19 -0.12 -0.53
CA VAL A 7 1.19 -1.44 0.11
C VAL A 7 2.12 -2.36 -0.66
N ASP A 8 3.19 -2.82 0.00
CA ASP A 8 4.16 -3.74 -0.58
C ASP A 8 3.48 -5.06 -0.95
N SER A 9 3.60 -5.43 -2.22
CA SER A 9 3.08 -6.69 -2.77
C SER A 9 4.20 -7.65 -3.19
N SER A 10 5.44 -7.43 -2.74
CA SER A 10 6.57 -8.31 -3.04
C SER A 10 6.47 -9.68 -2.38
N LEU A 11 7.27 -10.64 -2.88
CA LEU A 11 7.25 -12.03 -2.40
C LEU A 11 7.53 -12.18 -0.89
N SER A 12 8.32 -11.30 -0.28
CA SER A 12 8.62 -11.35 1.16
C SER A 12 7.35 -11.21 2.01
N MET A 13 6.35 -10.48 1.51
CA MET A 13 5.08 -10.25 2.18
C MET A 13 4.24 -11.52 2.36
N ARG A 14 4.56 -12.61 1.65
CA ARG A 14 3.94 -13.94 1.86
C ARG A 14 4.39 -14.63 3.14
N SER A 15 5.51 -14.20 3.72
CA SER A 15 6.03 -14.81 4.94
C SER A 15 5.31 -14.28 6.18
N LEU A 16 5.48 -15.00 7.29
CA LEU A 16 4.92 -14.60 8.57
C LEU A 16 5.72 -13.43 9.16
N PRO A 17 5.07 -12.50 9.88
CA PRO A 17 5.76 -11.43 10.60
C PRO A 17 6.57 -11.99 11.77
N GLU A 18 6.03 -13.00 12.45
CA GLU A 18 6.61 -13.64 13.63
C GLU A 18 6.26 -15.15 13.62
N GLU A 19 7.08 -15.97 14.28
CA GLU A 19 6.79 -17.40 14.44
C GLU A 19 5.48 -17.61 15.22
N GLY A 20 4.61 -18.49 14.70
CA GLY A 20 3.30 -18.76 15.29
C GLY A 20 2.19 -17.77 14.89
N SER A 21 2.46 -16.83 13.98
CA SER A 21 1.41 -15.99 13.42
C SER A 21 0.53 -16.77 12.44
N ASP A 22 -0.79 -16.59 12.55
CA ASP A 22 -1.77 -17.14 11.59
C ASP A 22 -1.92 -16.29 10.33
N LYS A 23 -1.29 -15.11 10.30
CA LYS A 23 -1.41 -14.13 9.20
C LYS A 23 -0.07 -13.84 8.56
N THR A 24 -0.06 -13.80 7.24
CA THR A 24 1.07 -13.31 6.44
C THR A 24 1.25 -11.80 6.63
N CYS A 25 2.46 -11.29 6.36
CA CYS A 25 2.72 -9.86 6.34
C CYS A 25 1.81 -9.10 5.36
N TRP A 26 1.44 -9.70 4.23
CA TRP A 26 0.45 -9.18 3.31
C TRP A 26 -0.92 -8.98 3.98
N GLN A 27 -1.44 -10.01 4.67
CA GLN A 27 -2.72 -9.90 5.36
C GLN A 27 -2.69 -8.82 6.46
N VAL A 28 -1.60 -8.75 7.22
CA VAL A 28 -1.41 -7.70 8.23
C VAL A 28 -1.36 -6.32 7.59
N ALA A 29 -0.65 -6.16 6.47
CA ALA A 29 -0.55 -4.91 5.73
C ALA A 29 -1.91 -4.46 5.18
N CYS A 30 -2.70 -5.36 4.61
CA CYS A 30 -4.08 -5.08 4.17
C CYS A 30 -4.95 -4.57 5.32
N GLU A 31 -4.94 -5.25 6.46
CA GLU A 31 -5.71 -4.85 7.65
C GLU A 31 -5.24 -3.50 8.22
N LEU A 32 -3.93 -3.26 8.25
CA LEU A 32 -3.36 -2.00 8.70
C LEU A 32 -3.76 -0.85 7.78
N THR A 33 -3.73 -1.08 6.46
CA THR A 33 -4.14 -0.09 5.46
C THR A 33 -5.61 0.27 5.61
N ALA A 34 -6.49 -0.73 5.75
CA ALA A 34 -7.92 -0.52 5.97
C ALA A 34 -8.19 0.29 7.25
N LYS A 35 -7.53 -0.05 8.36
CA LYS A 35 -7.62 0.70 9.64
C LYS A 35 -7.08 2.13 9.53
N LEU A 36 -6.01 2.33 8.76
CA LEU A 36 -5.45 3.67 8.53
C LEU A 36 -6.44 4.53 7.75
N VAL A 37 -7.05 3.99 6.70
CA VAL A 37 -8.11 4.67 5.94
C VAL A 37 -9.31 4.97 6.82
N GLU A 38 -9.75 4.04 7.67
CA GLU A 38 -10.83 4.28 8.63
C GLU A 38 -10.54 5.50 9.52
N ARG A 39 -9.32 5.58 10.07
CA ARG A 39 -8.93 6.71 10.92
C ARG A 39 -8.82 8.01 10.14
N LEU A 40 -8.17 8.02 8.98
CA LEU A 40 -8.01 9.23 8.17
C LEU A 40 -9.37 9.77 7.68
N THR A 41 -10.29 8.87 7.30
CA THR A 41 -11.64 9.27 6.89
C THR A 41 -12.45 9.81 8.07
N ALA A 42 -12.30 9.26 9.28
CA ALA A 42 -12.90 9.82 10.50
C ALA A 42 -12.41 11.25 10.84
N PHE A 43 -11.21 11.64 10.40
CA PHE A 43 -10.68 13.01 10.50
C PHE A 43 -11.06 13.91 9.31
N GLY A 44 -11.89 13.44 8.36
CA GLY A 44 -12.30 14.22 7.19
C GLY A 44 -11.27 14.26 6.05
N ILE A 45 -10.30 13.34 6.03
CA ILE A 45 -9.19 13.30 5.05
C ILE A 45 -9.52 12.34 3.88
N SER A 46 -10.79 11.95 3.69
CA SER A 46 -11.20 10.93 2.71
C SER A 46 -10.83 11.25 1.27
N ASP A 47 -10.85 12.52 0.89
CA ASP A 47 -10.75 12.93 -0.52
C ASP A 47 -9.31 13.09 -1.01
N LEU A 48 -8.36 12.74 -0.15
CA LEU A 48 -6.94 12.92 -0.36
C LEU A 48 -6.18 11.59 -0.43
N ILE A 49 -6.83 10.46 -0.15
CA ILE A 49 -6.16 9.16 -0.03
C ILE A 49 -6.13 8.46 -1.40
N LYS A 50 -4.93 8.11 -1.86
CA LYS A 50 -4.66 7.25 -3.00
C LYS A 50 -4.10 5.93 -2.52
N LEU A 51 -4.60 4.81 -3.06
CA LEU A 51 -4.09 3.48 -2.76
C LEU A 51 -3.18 3.02 -3.90
N VAL A 52 -1.99 2.55 -3.56
CA VAL A 52 -0.94 2.14 -4.49
C VAL A 52 -0.54 0.70 -4.20
N ASP A 53 -0.50 -0.11 -5.25
CA ASP A 53 0.22 -1.38 -5.27
C ASP A 53 1.71 -1.08 -5.42
N PHE A 54 2.50 -1.42 -4.39
CA PHE A 54 3.93 -1.19 -4.37
C PHE A 54 4.70 -2.46 -4.77
N SER A 55 5.10 -2.48 -6.03
CA SER A 55 5.90 -3.54 -6.65
C SER A 55 6.89 -2.94 -7.66
N HIS A 56 7.68 -3.79 -8.32
CA HIS A 56 8.54 -3.43 -9.45
C HIS A 56 7.81 -2.68 -10.57
N ASN A 57 6.48 -2.91 -10.71
CA ASN A 57 5.61 -2.20 -11.62
C ASN A 57 4.46 -1.52 -10.85
N SER A 58 4.84 -0.63 -9.93
CA SER A 58 3.92 0.05 -9.02
C SER A 58 2.76 0.71 -9.78
N SER A 59 1.54 0.61 -9.25
CA SER A 59 0.34 1.15 -9.89
C SER A 59 -0.65 1.73 -8.88
N ILE A 60 -1.43 2.74 -9.31
CA ILE A 60 -2.50 3.31 -8.47
C ILE A 60 -3.73 2.39 -8.61
N LEU A 61 -4.13 1.78 -7.51
CA LEU A 61 -5.34 0.94 -7.43
C LEU A 61 -6.59 1.80 -7.27
N LEU A 62 -6.50 2.86 -6.46
CA LEU A 62 -7.59 3.80 -6.21
C LEU A 62 -7.04 5.24 -6.19
N HIS A 63 -7.58 6.12 -7.03
CA HIS A 63 -7.24 7.55 -7.02
C HIS A 63 -7.93 8.33 -5.90
N LYS A 64 -8.93 7.72 -5.27
CA LYS A 64 -9.68 8.24 -4.13
C LYS A 64 -10.22 7.06 -3.35
N THR A 65 -10.04 7.08 -2.03
CA THR A 65 -10.53 6.02 -1.14
C THR A 65 -11.33 6.62 0.00
N GLN A 66 -12.59 6.22 0.14
CA GLN A 66 -13.50 6.77 1.15
C GLN A 66 -13.90 5.77 2.22
N SER A 67 -13.61 4.49 2.04
CA SER A 67 -13.93 3.48 3.06
C SER A 67 -12.91 2.35 3.15
N PRO A 68 -12.79 1.70 4.32
CA PRO A 68 -11.98 0.50 4.49
C PRO A 68 -12.41 -0.65 3.55
N LYS A 69 -13.69 -0.76 3.24
CA LYS A 69 -14.22 -1.80 2.33
C LYS A 69 -13.72 -1.66 0.90
N GLU A 70 -13.52 -0.43 0.43
CA GLU A 70 -12.94 -0.18 -0.90
C GLU A 70 -11.48 -0.62 -0.94
N VAL A 71 -10.72 -0.38 0.13
CA VAL A 71 -9.33 -0.83 0.29
C VAL A 71 -9.26 -2.35 0.23
N GLU A 72 -10.04 -3.03 1.05
CA GLU A 72 -10.06 -4.50 1.11
C GLU A 72 -10.40 -5.09 -0.25
N LYS A 73 -11.40 -4.54 -0.94
CA LYS A 73 -11.79 -4.98 -2.28
C LYS A 73 -10.66 -4.76 -3.29
N ALA A 74 -10.01 -3.61 -3.28
CA ALA A 74 -8.92 -3.29 -4.20
C ALA A 74 -7.71 -4.21 -3.96
N LEU A 75 -7.31 -4.40 -2.71
CA LEU A 75 -6.18 -5.26 -2.33
C LEU A 75 -6.47 -6.75 -2.56
N SER A 76 -7.74 -7.19 -2.52
CA SER A 76 -8.09 -8.58 -2.81
C SER A 76 -7.76 -9.02 -4.24
N GLY A 77 -7.64 -8.07 -5.17
CA GLY A 77 -7.26 -8.31 -6.56
C GLY A 77 -5.75 -8.24 -6.84
N VAL A 78 -4.93 -7.90 -5.84
CA VAL A 78 -3.48 -7.76 -6.01
C VAL A 78 -2.82 -9.12 -5.82
N GLU A 79 -2.05 -9.53 -6.82
CA GLU A 79 -1.20 -10.70 -6.71
C GLU A 79 0.11 -10.34 -6.01
N VAL A 80 0.32 -10.90 -4.81
CA VAL A 80 1.59 -10.77 -4.08
C VAL A 80 2.69 -11.47 -4.88
N SER A 81 3.45 -10.71 -5.65
CA SER A 81 4.36 -11.19 -6.68
C SER A 81 5.55 -10.24 -6.84
N ALA A 82 6.62 -10.76 -7.42
CA ALA A 82 7.82 -9.99 -7.78
C ALA A 82 8.55 -9.31 -6.59
N SER A 83 9.36 -8.29 -6.90
CA SER A 83 10.17 -7.50 -5.96
C SER A 83 9.57 -6.11 -5.76
N ALA A 84 9.84 -5.48 -4.62
CA ALA A 84 9.53 -4.07 -4.39
C ALA A 84 10.61 -3.17 -5.03
N ASP A 85 10.21 -2.12 -5.76
CA ASP A 85 11.14 -1.14 -6.34
C ASP A 85 10.71 0.29 -6.02
N VAL A 86 11.47 0.92 -5.12
CA VAL A 86 11.24 2.29 -4.66
C VAL A 86 11.34 3.30 -5.82
N LEU A 87 12.18 3.05 -6.83
CA LEU A 87 12.30 3.96 -7.97
C LEU A 87 11.04 3.95 -8.84
N SER A 88 10.44 2.78 -9.06
CA SER A 88 9.15 2.66 -9.74
C SER A 88 8.04 3.40 -8.99
N LEU A 89 8.02 3.31 -7.65
CA LEU A 89 7.05 4.03 -6.82
C LEU A 89 7.19 5.55 -6.94
N PHE A 90 8.41 6.09 -6.85
CA PHE A 90 8.62 7.53 -7.04
C PHE A 90 8.32 7.99 -8.48
N SER A 91 8.61 7.15 -9.47
CA SER A 91 8.28 7.43 -10.88
C SER A 91 6.77 7.52 -11.08
N LEU A 92 6.00 6.58 -10.49
CA LEU A 92 4.54 6.61 -10.48
C LEU A 92 4.01 7.91 -9.86
N MET A 93 4.50 8.29 -8.68
CA MET A 93 4.09 9.52 -8.01
C MET A 93 4.38 10.76 -8.86
N LYS A 94 5.55 10.81 -9.52
CA LYS A 94 5.90 11.90 -10.44
C LYS A 94 4.94 11.97 -11.63
N MET A 95 4.57 10.82 -12.21
CA MET A 95 3.61 10.76 -13.33
C MET A 95 2.20 11.18 -12.90
N ASP A 96 1.80 10.84 -11.67
CA ASP A 96 0.53 11.26 -11.06
C ASP A 96 0.55 12.70 -10.52
N SER A 97 1.60 13.47 -10.85
CA SER A 97 1.76 14.89 -10.51
C SER A 97 1.80 15.15 -8.99
N ALA A 98 2.41 14.24 -8.23
CA ALA A 98 2.71 14.48 -6.82
C ALA A 98 3.62 15.70 -6.66
N ASP A 99 3.33 16.51 -5.65
CA ASP A 99 4.07 17.73 -5.30
C ASP A 99 4.79 17.59 -3.94
N GLU A 100 5.52 18.62 -3.52
CA GLU A 100 6.24 18.68 -2.25
C GLU A 100 5.36 18.58 -0.99
N ARG A 101 4.04 18.76 -1.14
CA ARG A 101 3.08 18.63 -0.03
C ARG A 101 2.61 17.19 0.10
N SER A 102 2.79 16.37 -0.92
CA SER A 102 2.31 15.00 -0.97
C SER A 102 2.96 14.14 0.12
N THR A 103 2.17 13.28 0.76
CA THR A 103 2.66 12.35 1.78
C THR A 103 2.69 10.94 1.21
N LEU A 104 3.82 10.25 1.32
CA LEU A 104 3.95 8.83 1.00
C LEU A 104 4.01 8.02 2.30
N VAL A 105 3.11 7.06 2.45
CA VAL A 105 3.13 6.06 3.52
C VAL A 105 3.37 4.71 2.87
N VAL A 106 4.47 4.05 3.23
CA VAL A 106 4.82 2.72 2.73
C VAL A 106 4.55 1.70 3.83
N ILE A 107 3.79 0.65 3.50
CA ILE A 107 3.48 -0.47 4.38
C ILE A 107 4.20 -1.69 3.80
N THR A 108 5.29 -2.09 4.44
CA THR A 108 6.22 -3.12 3.98
C THR A 108 6.77 -3.91 5.16
N ASP A 109 7.23 -5.13 4.90
CA ASP A 109 7.98 -5.94 5.87
C ASP A 109 9.48 -5.62 5.89
N THR A 110 9.95 -4.69 5.05
CA THR A 110 11.35 -4.26 4.89
C THR A 110 12.33 -5.37 4.49
N ARG A 111 11.84 -6.57 4.21
CA ARG A 111 12.69 -7.71 3.86
C ARG A 111 12.95 -7.66 2.36
N ALA A 112 14.22 -7.54 1.98
CA ALA A 112 14.61 -7.75 0.60
C ALA A 112 14.47 -9.25 0.30
N PHE A 113 13.54 -9.62 -0.57
CA PHE A 113 13.53 -10.96 -1.15
C PHE A 113 14.73 -11.06 -2.11
N THR A 114 15.84 -11.59 -1.59
CA THR A 114 16.99 -12.00 -2.40
C THR A 114 16.81 -13.50 -2.66
N PRO A 115 16.64 -13.92 -3.93
CA PRO A 115 16.45 -15.34 -4.26
C PRO A 115 17.66 -16.21 -3.87
#